data_AF-A0A0A9Z961-F1
#
_entry.id   AF-A0A0A9Z961-F1
#
_cell.length_a   1.000
_cell.length_b   1.000
_cell.length_c   1.000
_cell.angle_alpha   90.00
_cell.angle_beta   90.00
_cell.angle_gamma   90.00
#
_symmetry.space_group_name_H-M   'P 1'
#
loop_
_entity.id
_entity.type
_entity.pdbx_description
1 polymer ?
#
loop_
_entity_poly.entity_id
_entity_poly.type
_entity_poly.pdbx_seq_one_letter_code
_entity_poly.pdbx_strand_id
1 'polypeptide(L)'
;MPPSRPAHKNISPTTVIIAFTLFIFVSCSLINSFYKIISTRMTDNSWDVYIFTQNWPASVCLAWEEKGKGHMCMPSGNKTSWTIHGIWPTKFGEIGPSYCNTSLPFNPEAIYGIKDELEAAWSPVQKHKQFNSFWKHEWEKHGTCANTIPLYPNEFEYFNQGLIWSRQYNITNVLNSAGITPGRIYNVSAVWAAVKQAYGKNPHIACFTDSITKASYLLEIRICFSKTFEIVDCDGIKYRTRWDHRRKPTVSSGNFTDCVPNQPVEYPITSPFPPPQPAYPKEDIFILDVLKTIQFLGWATS
;
A
#
# COMPACT_ATOMS: atom_id res chain seq x y z
N MET A 1 -7.50 -44.88 -78.61
CA MET A 1 -6.81 -45.34 -77.39
C MET A 1 -7.46 -44.68 -76.19
N PRO A 2 -8.14 -45.42 -75.30
CA PRO A 2 -8.61 -44.85 -74.04
C PRO A 2 -7.42 -44.68 -73.07
N PRO A 3 -7.41 -43.63 -72.23
CA PRO A 3 -6.34 -43.41 -71.27
C PRO A 3 -6.36 -44.51 -70.20
N SER A 4 -5.17 -45.03 -69.87
CA SER A 4 -4.96 -46.01 -68.81
C SER A 4 -5.40 -45.41 -67.46
N ARG A 5 -6.30 -46.12 -66.76
CA ARG A 5 -6.65 -45.78 -65.36
C ARG A 5 -5.40 -45.91 -64.49
N PRO A 6 -5.12 -44.96 -63.58
CA PRO A 6 -4.03 -45.08 -62.64
C PRO A 6 -4.29 -46.26 -61.70
N ALA A 7 -3.24 -47.07 -61.47
CA ALA A 7 -3.30 -48.20 -60.56
C ALA A 7 -3.60 -47.73 -59.13
N HIS A 8 -4.69 -48.22 -58.55
CA HIS A 8 -4.97 -48.03 -57.13
C HIS A 8 -3.92 -48.80 -56.32
N LYS A 9 -3.02 -48.07 -55.65
CA LYS A 9 -2.12 -48.66 -54.66
C LYS A 9 -2.96 -49.10 -53.46
N ASN A 10 -3.06 -50.41 -53.25
CA ASN A 10 -3.67 -50.97 -52.04
C ASN A 10 -2.81 -50.61 -50.82
N ILE A 11 -3.31 -49.71 -49.99
CA ILE A 11 -2.68 -49.36 -48.72
C ILE A 11 -2.97 -50.50 -47.75
N SER A 12 -1.91 -51.09 -47.17
CA SER A 12 -2.04 -52.17 -46.20
C SER A 12 -2.85 -51.70 -44.97
N PRO A 13 -3.74 -52.53 -44.41
CA PRO A 13 -4.43 -52.24 -43.15
C PRO A 13 -3.47 -51.84 -42.02
N THR A 14 -2.26 -52.41 -41.99
CA THR A 14 -1.21 -52.07 -41.02
C THR A 14 -0.75 -50.61 -41.17
N THR A 15 -0.63 -50.11 -42.40
CA THR A 15 -0.26 -48.71 -42.66
C THR A 15 -1.34 -47.73 -42.18
N VAL A 16 -2.62 -48.10 -42.33
CA VAL A 16 -3.74 -47.30 -41.83
C VAL A 16 -3.75 -47.25 -40.29
N ILE A 17 -3.51 -48.39 -39.63
CA ILE A 17 -3.45 -48.47 -38.16
C ILE A 17 -2.28 -47.64 -37.60
N ILE A 18 -1.10 -47.73 -38.22
CA ILE A 18 0.07 -46.93 -37.81
C ILE A 18 -0.20 -45.43 -37.99
N ALA A 19 -0.80 -45.02 -39.11
CA ALA A 19 -1.13 -43.62 -39.34
C ALA A 19 -2.16 -43.09 -38.32
N PHE A 20 -3.19 -43.89 -38.00
CA PHE A 20 -4.23 -43.51 -37.04
C PHE A 20 -3.69 -43.43 -35.60
N THR A 21 -2.86 -44.38 -35.19
CA THR A 21 -2.21 -44.35 -33.87
C THR A 21 -1.27 -43.16 -33.74
N LEU A 22 -0.42 -42.88 -34.74
CA LEU A 22 0.44 -41.70 -34.75
C LEU A 22 -0.38 -40.39 -34.67
N PHE A 23 -1.51 -40.30 -35.38
CA PHE A 23 -2.39 -39.14 -35.30
C PHE A 23 -2.99 -38.94 -33.89
N ILE A 24 -3.41 -40.02 -33.22
CA ILE A 24 -3.89 -39.95 -31.83
C ILE A 24 -2.76 -39.53 -30.88
N PHE A 25 -1.57 -40.11 -31.01
CA PHE A 25 -0.44 -39.73 -30.15
C PHE A 25 -0.03 -38.27 -30.33
N VAL A 26 0.02 -37.77 -31.58
CA VAL A 26 0.35 -36.37 -31.87
C VAL A 26 -0.74 -35.43 -31.34
N SER A 27 -2.02 -35.75 -31.57
CA SER A 27 -3.13 -34.93 -31.06
C SER A 27 -3.18 -34.89 -29.53
N CYS A 28 -3.00 -36.01 -28.84
CA CYS A 28 -2.88 -36.04 -27.37
C CYS A 28 -1.68 -35.23 -26.86
N SER A 29 -0.52 -35.32 -27.52
CA SER A 29 0.68 -34.56 -27.15
C SER A 29 0.48 -33.05 -27.35
N LEU A 30 -0.18 -32.65 -28.43
CA LEU A 30 -0.56 -31.26 -28.68
C LEU A 30 -1.56 -30.78 -27.62
N ILE A 31 -2.61 -31.54 -27.32
CA ILE A 31 -3.60 -31.19 -26.28
C ILE A 31 -2.92 -31.01 -24.91
N ASN A 32 -2.04 -31.92 -24.51
CA ASN A 32 -1.28 -31.80 -23.25
C ASN A 32 -0.35 -30.59 -23.24
N SER A 33 0.28 -30.27 -24.37
CA SER A 33 1.13 -29.08 -24.50
C SER A 33 0.29 -27.79 -24.44
N PHE A 34 -0.87 -27.76 -25.11
CA PHE A 34 -1.83 -26.67 -25.01
C PHE A 34 -2.36 -26.51 -23.58
N TYR A 35 -2.66 -27.61 -22.87
CA TYR A 35 -3.10 -27.56 -21.47
C TYR A 35 -2.02 -27.04 -20.53
N LYS A 36 -0.75 -27.44 -20.74
CA LYS A 36 0.40 -26.85 -20.03
C LYS A 36 0.54 -25.37 -20.31
N ILE A 37 0.41 -24.93 -21.56
CA ILE A 37 0.50 -23.51 -21.95
C ILE A 37 -0.63 -22.69 -21.31
N ILE A 38 -1.86 -23.21 -21.29
CA ILE A 38 -3.02 -22.57 -20.64
C ILE A 38 -2.82 -22.50 -19.11
N SER A 39 -2.36 -23.60 -18.49
CA SER A 39 -2.09 -23.64 -17.04
C SER A 39 -0.98 -22.67 -16.62
N THR A 40 0.01 -22.40 -17.46
CA THR A 40 1.07 -21.42 -17.18
C THR A 40 0.64 -19.95 -17.36
N ARG A 41 -0.58 -19.67 -17.83
CA ARG A 41 -1.11 -18.32 -18.06
C ARG A 41 -2.13 -17.84 -17.01
N MET A 42 -2.29 -18.53 -15.89
CA MET A 42 -3.00 -17.95 -14.75
C MET A 42 -2.00 -17.17 -13.90
N THR A 43 -2.26 -15.87 -13.68
CA THR A 43 -1.47 -15.08 -12.73
C THR A 43 -1.67 -15.68 -11.33
N ASP A 44 -0.56 -16.01 -10.65
CA ASP A 44 -0.62 -16.46 -9.26
C ASP A 44 -1.13 -15.31 -8.38
N ASN A 45 -2.42 -15.32 -8.11
CA ASN A 45 -3.10 -14.36 -7.24
C ASN A 45 -3.21 -14.89 -5.80
N SER A 46 -2.41 -15.90 -5.44
CA SER A 46 -2.34 -16.37 -4.05
C SER A 46 -1.73 -15.30 -3.15
N TRP A 47 -2.15 -15.31 -1.90
CA TRP A 47 -1.69 -14.40 -0.86
C TRP A 47 -1.89 -15.04 0.51
N ASP A 48 -1.22 -14.52 1.54
CA ASP A 48 -1.10 -15.19 2.84
C ASP A 48 -1.76 -14.40 3.97
N VAL A 49 -1.65 -13.08 3.92
CA VAL A 49 -2.00 -12.16 5.01
C VAL A 49 -2.71 -10.92 4.50
N TYR A 50 -3.60 -10.34 5.30
CA TYR A 50 -4.07 -8.97 5.10
C TYR A 50 -3.16 -8.00 5.84
N ILE A 51 -2.76 -6.93 5.17
CA ILE A 51 -2.12 -5.79 5.81
C ILE A 51 -3.17 -4.69 5.95
N PHE A 52 -3.64 -4.42 7.16
CA PHE A 52 -4.47 -3.26 7.45
C PHE A 52 -3.57 -2.06 7.75
N THR A 53 -3.59 -1.07 6.86
CA THR A 53 -2.73 0.10 6.92
C THR A 53 -3.55 1.31 7.35
N GLN A 54 -3.15 1.95 8.44
CA GLN A 54 -3.61 3.28 8.84
C GLN A 54 -2.48 4.29 8.62
N ASN A 55 -2.79 5.48 8.15
CA ASN A 55 -1.83 6.54 7.88
C ASN A 55 -2.13 7.82 8.68
N TRP A 56 -1.09 8.61 8.92
CA TRP A 56 -1.21 9.90 9.60
C TRP A 56 -1.35 11.02 8.57
N PRO A 57 -2.49 11.75 8.51
CA PRO A 57 -2.75 12.73 7.47
C PRO A 57 -1.67 13.82 7.33
N ALA A 58 -1.07 14.26 8.44
CA ALA A 58 -0.02 15.28 8.40
C ALA A 58 1.22 14.81 7.63
N SER A 59 1.72 13.63 7.96
CA SER A 59 2.91 13.05 7.32
C SER A 59 2.65 12.65 5.88
N VAL A 60 1.45 12.11 5.58
CA VAL A 60 1.05 11.79 4.20
C VAL A 60 1.02 13.05 3.34
N CYS A 61 0.54 14.15 3.90
CA CYS A 61 0.50 15.42 3.20
C CYS A 61 1.89 15.97 2.90
N LEU A 62 2.77 16.03 3.92
CA LEU A 62 4.18 16.44 3.73
C LEU A 62 4.86 15.59 2.64
N ALA A 63 4.67 14.26 2.71
CA ALA A 63 5.20 13.33 1.72
C ALA A 63 4.59 13.50 0.32
N TRP A 64 3.37 14.01 0.21
CA TRP A 64 2.71 14.26 -1.06
C TRP A 64 3.19 15.56 -1.70
N GLU A 65 3.25 16.64 -0.92
CA GLU A 65 3.69 17.96 -1.37
C GLU A 65 5.16 17.96 -1.79
N GLU A 66 6.03 17.20 -1.10
CA GLU A 66 7.43 17.04 -1.50
C GLU A 66 7.56 16.47 -2.93
N LYS A 67 6.65 15.59 -3.35
CA LYS A 67 6.78 14.90 -4.64
C LYS A 67 6.57 15.79 -5.86
N GLY A 68 5.99 16.98 -5.71
CA GLY A 68 5.70 17.82 -6.86
C GLY A 68 5.12 19.18 -6.53
N LYS A 69 5.66 20.21 -7.21
CA LYS A 69 5.12 21.57 -7.20
C LYS A 69 3.73 21.56 -7.85
N GLY A 70 2.67 21.45 -7.06
CA GLY A 70 1.28 21.32 -7.53
C GLY A 70 0.53 20.13 -6.92
N HIS A 71 1.22 19.27 -6.18
CA HIS A 71 0.57 18.35 -5.26
C HIS A 71 -0.03 19.14 -4.11
N MET A 72 -1.34 19.00 -3.93
CA MET A 72 -2.08 19.62 -2.84
C MET A 72 -2.70 18.55 -1.97
N CYS A 73 -2.80 18.82 -0.68
CA CYS A 73 -3.58 18.01 0.25
C CYS A 73 -4.97 18.59 0.44
N MET A 74 -5.94 17.72 0.68
CA MET A 74 -7.28 18.11 1.11
C MET A 74 -7.77 17.12 2.16
N PRO A 75 -7.12 17.06 3.35
CA PRO A 75 -7.55 16.17 4.41
C PRO A 75 -8.99 16.52 4.81
N SER A 76 -9.92 15.62 4.50
CA SER A 76 -11.32 15.67 4.93
C SER A 76 -11.53 14.75 6.13
N GLY A 77 -12.57 15.02 6.94
CA GLY A 77 -12.87 14.25 8.14
C GLY A 77 -12.08 14.70 9.37
N ASN A 78 -11.85 13.75 10.30
CA ASN A 78 -11.19 14.04 11.57
C ASN A 78 -9.67 14.21 11.38
N LYS A 79 -9.23 15.47 11.34
CA LYS A 79 -7.81 15.82 11.18
C LYS A 79 -6.95 15.44 12.37
N THR A 80 -7.50 15.06 13.53
CA THR A 80 -6.70 14.71 14.72
C THR A 80 -6.55 13.21 14.91
N SER A 81 -6.99 12.40 13.96
CA SER A 81 -6.95 10.93 14.05
C SER A 81 -6.23 10.31 12.85
N TRP A 82 -5.72 9.10 13.07
CA TRP A 82 -5.26 8.22 12.01
C TRP A 82 -6.43 7.81 11.11
N THR A 83 -6.17 7.77 9.81
CA THR A 83 -7.15 7.39 8.77
C THR A 83 -6.74 6.08 8.13
N ILE A 84 -7.71 5.33 7.58
CA ILE A 84 -7.44 4.12 6.83
C ILE A 84 -6.74 4.50 5.51
N HIS A 85 -5.66 3.82 5.19
CA HIS A 85 -5.11 3.80 3.84
C HIS A 85 -5.71 2.64 3.06
N GLY A 86 -5.62 1.41 3.58
CA GLY A 86 -6.28 0.27 2.96
C GLY A 86 -6.07 -1.09 3.62
N ILE A 87 -6.68 -2.10 3.03
CA ILE A 87 -6.55 -3.51 3.40
C ILE A 87 -5.91 -4.25 2.23
N TRP A 88 -4.70 -4.74 2.41
CA TRP A 88 -3.90 -5.26 1.29
C TRP A 88 -3.63 -6.76 1.46
N PRO A 89 -4.34 -7.62 0.72
CA PRO A 89 -3.93 -9.01 0.50
C PRO A 89 -2.48 -9.06 0.04
N THR A 90 -1.64 -9.74 0.81
CA THR A 90 -0.20 -9.78 0.58
C THR A 90 0.32 -11.21 0.73
N LYS A 91 1.20 -11.61 -0.18
CA LYS A 91 1.99 -12.83 -0.07
C LYS A 91 3.30 -12.52 0.64
N PHE A 92 3.68 -13.34 1.63
CA PHE A 92 4.91 -13.13 2.36
C PHE A 92 6.11 -13.20 1.41
N GLY A 93 7.09 -12.31 1.63
CA GLY A 93 8.24 -12.23 0.74
C GLY A 93 7.93 -11.64 -0.65
N GLU A 94 6.75 -11.08 -0.89
CA GLU A 94 6.37 -10.44 -2.16
C GLU A 94 5.66 -9.09 -1.94
N ILE A 95 5.56 -8.28 -2.99
CA ILE A 95 4.69 -7.08 -3.00
C ILE A 95 3.46 -7.45 -3.81
N GLY A 96 2.30 -7.49 -3.16
CA GLY A 96 1.04 -7.87 -3.78
C GLY A 96 0.58 -9.27 -3.36
N PRO A 97 -0.43 -9.84 -4.04
CA PRO A 97 -0.83 -9.57 -5.42
C PRO A 97 -1.57 -8.24 -5.61
N SER A 98 -1.85 -7.87 -6.87
CA SER A 98 -2.55 -6.62 -7.21
C SER A 98 -3.36 -6.78 -8.48
N TYR A 99 -4.49 -6.08 -8.55
CA TYR A 99 -5.41 -6.09 -9.71
C TYR A 99 -5.85 -7.50 -10.09
N CYS A 100 -6.24 -8.31 -9.09
CA CYS A 100 -6.48 -9.74 -9.28
C CYS A 100 -7.71 -10.08 -10.14
N ASN A 101 -8.66 -9.15 -10.29
CA ASN A 101 -9.84 -9.35 -11.12
C ASN A 101 -10.29 -8.05 -11.81
N THR A 102 -9.95 -7.91 -13.09
CA THR A 102 -10.34 -6.73 -13.90
C THR A 102 -11.81 -6.73 -14.32
N SER A 103 -12.54 -7.83 -14.12
CA SER A 103 -13.98 -7.92 -14.38
C SER A 103 -14.83 -7.40 -13.21
N LEU A 104 -14.21 -6.94 -12.12
CA LEU A 104 -14.86 -6.33 -10.96
C LEU A 104 -14.46 -4.85 -10.82
N PRO A 105 -14.88 -3.98 -11.75
CA PRO A 105 -14.59 -2.55 -11.63
C PRO A 105 -15.28 -1.98 -10.38
N PHE A 106 -14.72 -0.90 -9.85
CA PHE A 106 -15.31 -0.19 -8.71
C PHE A 106 -16.70 0.37 -9.05
N ASN A 107 -17.66 0.15 -8.15
CA ASN A 107 -19.04 0.58 -8.28
C ASN A 107 -19.46 1.45 -7.07
N PRO A 108 -19.46 2.78 -7.17
CA PRO A 108 -19.70 3.65 -6.02
C PRO A 108 -21.08 3.47 -5.36
N GLU A 109 -22.07 2.98 -6.10
CA GLU A 109 -23.40 2.63 -5.60
C GLU A 109 -23.35 1.46 -4.60
N ALA A 110 -22.38 0.55 -4.72
CA ALA A 110 -22.22 -0.59 -3.83
C ALA A 110 -21.83 -0.18 -2.40
N ILE A 111 -21.22 1.00 -2.24
CA ILE A 111 -20.78 1.53 -0.94
C ILE A 111 -21.63 2.72 -0.47
N TYR A 112 -22.70 3.07 -1.20
CA TYR A 112 -23.50 4.27 -0.92
C TYR A 112 -23.99 4.33 0.53
N GLY A 113 -24.43 3.20 1.09
CA GLY A 113 -24.93 3.11 2.46
C GLY A 113 -23.89 3.36 3.57
N ILE A 114 -22.59 3.32 3.25
CA ILE A 114 -21.48 3.52 4.19
C ILE A 114 -20.56 4.68 3.78
N LYS A 115 -21.00 5.50 2.81
CA LYS A 115 -20.20 6.58 2.22
C LYS A 115 -19.75 7.60 3.28
N ASP A 116 -20.63 8.03 4.15
CA ASP A 116 -20.31 9.03 5.18
C ASP A 116 -19.28 8.49 6.20
N GLU A 117 -19.36 7.20 6.54
CA GLU A 117 -18.36 6.55 7.38
C GLU A 117 -16.99 6.45 6.68
N LEU A 118 -16.98 6.14 5.38
CA LEU A 118 -15.76 6.15 4.58
C LEU A 118 -15.16 7.55 4.47
N GLU A 119 -15.98 8.60 4.33
CA GLU A 119 -15.50 9.99 4.33
C GLU A 119 -14.91 10.42 5.67
N ALA A 120 -15.36 9.82 6.78
CA ALA A 120 -14.86 10.13 8.11
C ALA A 120 -13.57 9.37 8.45
N ALA A 121 -13.49 8.08 8.09
CA ALA A 121 -12.44 7.17 8.55
C ALA A 121 -11.46 6.72 7.44
N TRP A 122 -11.87 6.76 6.18
CA TRP A 122 -11.10 6.28 5.02
C TRP A 122 -11.00 7.37 3.93
N SER A 123 -10.90 8.64 4.33
CA SER A 123 -10.83 9.75 3.41
C SER A 123 -9.46 9.86 2.71
N PRO A 124 -9.42 10.34 1.46
CA PRO A 124 -8.16 10.68 0.83
C PRO A 124 -7.53 11.90 1.51
N VAL A 125 -6.25 11.78 1.87
CA VAL A 125 -5.45 12.94 2.32
C VAL A 125 -5.05 13.83 1.14
N GLN A 126 -4.81 13.20 -0.02
CA GLN A 126 -4.37 13.86 -1.24
C GLN A 126 -5.55 14.46 -2.00
N LYS A 127 -5.37 15.64 -2.60
CA LYS A 127 -6.39 16.20 -3.47
C LYS A 127 -6.43 15.41 -4.78
N HIS A 128 -7.53 14.70 -5.00
CA HIS A 128 -7.77 14.00 -6.26
C HIS A 128 -8.70 14.79 -7.18
N LYS A 129 -8.62 14.52 -8.49
CA LYS A 129 -9.51 15.13 -9.48
C LYS A 129 -10.95 14.60 -9.38
N GLN A 130 -11.11 13.34 -9.01
CA GLN A 130 -12.40 12.68 -8.87
C GLN A 130 -12.59 12.25 -7.42
N PHE A 131 -13.80 12.41 -6.90
CA PHE A 131 -14.11 12.18 -5.50
C PHE A 131 -13.79 10.74 -5.05
N ASN A 132 -14.26 9.74 -5.83
CA ASN A 132 -14.11 8.32 -5.48
C ASN A 132 -12.80 7.68 -5.99
N SER A 133 -11.86 8.43 -6.58
CA SER A 133 -10.69 7.80 -7.23
C SER A 133 -9.82 7.01 -6.27
N PHE A 134 -9.81 7.40 -4.99
CA PHE A 134 -9.04 6.70 -3.97
C PHE A 134 -9.67 5.35 -3.62
N TRP A 135 -10.95 5.30 -3.28
CA TRP A 135 -11.64 4.03 -3.03
C TRP A 135 -11.65 3.13 -4.26
N LYS A 136 -11.80 3.71 -5.46
CA LYS A 136 -11.61 2.98 -6.71
C LYS A 136 -10.25 2.29 -6.77
N HIS A 137 -9.17 3.00 -6.44
CA HIS A 137 -7.83 2.42 -6.43
C HIS A 137 -7.71 1.28 -5.42
N GLU A 138 -8.17 1.50 -4.18
CA GLU A 138 -8.10 0.49 -3.13
C GLU A 138 -8.91 -0.77 -3.48
N TRP A 139 -10.10 -0.60 -4.07
CA TRP A 139 -10.90 -1.74 -4.54
C TRP A 139 -10.22 -2.47 -5.70
N GLU A 140 -9.97 -1.79 -6.81
CA GLU A 140 -9.51 -2.44 -8.05
C GLU A 140 -8.15 -3.11 -7.85
N LYS A 141 -7.25 -2.48 -7.08
CA LYS A 141 -5.91 -3.02 -6.83
C LYS A 141 -5.86 -4.06 -5.73
N HIS A 142 -6.58 -3.87 -4.63
CA HIS A 142 -6.45 -4.69 -3.43
C HIS A 142 -7.73 -5.48 -3.09
N GLY A 143 -8.89 -4.82 -3.11
CA GLY A 143 -10.18 -5.47 -2.84
C GLY A 143 -10.51 -6.63 -3.78
N THR A 144 -10.20 -6.50 -5.07
CA THR A 144 -10.38 -7.59 -6.06
C THR A 144 -9.56 -8.84 -5.75
N CYS A 145 -8.45 -8.72 -5.00
CA CYS A 145 -7.65 -9.85 -4.51
C CYS A 145 -8.26 -10.48 -3.24
N ALA A 146 -8.86 -9.66 -2.39
CA ALA A 146 -9.57 -10.11 -1.18
C ALA A 146 -10.83 -10.90 -1.53
N ASN A 147 -11.42 -10.62 -2.70
CA ASN A 147 -12.64 -11.25 -3.22
C ASN A 147 -12.54 -12.77 -3.48
N THR A 148 -11.36 -13.35 -3.29
CA THR A 148 -11.14 -14.82 -3.34
C THR A 148 -11.54 -15.53 -2.04
N ILE A 149 -11.86 -14.78 -0.97
CA ILE A 149 -12.24 -15.33 0.33
C ILE A 149 -13.75 -15.11 0.57
N PRO A 150 -14.49 -16.12 1.09
CA PRO A 150 -15.94 -15.99 1.33
C PRO A 150 -16.34 -14.85 2.26
N LEU A 151 -15.45 -14.38 3.12
CA LEU A 151 -15.66 -13.24 4.02
C LEU A 151 -15.65 -11.88 3.29
N TYR A 152 -15.16 -11.82 2.05
CA TYR A 152 -15.16 -10.61 1.21
C TYR A 152 -15.82 -10.85 -0.15
N PRO A 153 -17.09 -11.25 -0.19
CA PRO A 153 -17.73 -11.63 -1.45
C PRO A 153 -17.97 -10.44 -2.39
N ASN A 154 -17.87 -9.20 -1.91
CA ASN A 154 -18.17 -8.01 -2.70
C ASN A 154 -17.47 -6.74 -2.18
N GLU A 155 -17.66 -5.64 -2.90
CA GLU A 155 -17.10 -4.32 -2.61
C GLU A 155 -17.56 -3.76 -1.25
N PHE A 156 -18.85 -3.90 -0.93
CA PHE A 156 -19.40 -3.41 0.34
C PHE A 156 -18.70 -4.04 1.55
N GLU A 157 -18.58 -5.38 1.58
CA GLU A 157 -17.97 -6.08 2.71
C GLU A 157 -16.48 -5.72 2.87
N TYR A 158 -15.76 -5.51 1.77
CA TYR A 158 -14.37 -5.06 1.81
C TYR A 158 -14.21 -3.72 2.53
N PHE A 159 -15.02 -2.73 2.15
CA PHE A 159 -14.97 -1.41 2.77
C PHE A 159 -15.51 -1.42 4.20
N ASN A 160 -16.62 -2.12 4.44
CA ASN A 160 -17.23 -2.24 5.75
C ASN A 160 -16.28 -2.88 6.77
N GLN A 161 -15.52 -3.91 6.38
CA GLN A 161 -14.54 -4.52 7.28
C GLN A 161 -13.40 -3.57 7.64
N GLY A 162 -12.98 -2.69 6.72
CA GLY A 162 -12.01 -1.64 7.04
C GLY A 162 -12.55 -0.64 8.07
N LEU A 163 -13.83 -0.28 7.97
CA LEU A 163 -14.51 0.55 8.98
C LEU A 163 -14.63 -0.18 10.34
N ILE A 164 -14.90 -1.48 10.35
CA ILE A 164 -14.91 -2.28 11.58
C ILE A 164 -13.51 -2.29 12.20
N TRP A 165 -12.47 -2.57 11.42
CA TRP A 165 -11.10 -2.60 11.91
C TRP A 165 -10.57 -1.23 12.35
N SER A 166 -10.99 -0.13 11.73
CA SER A 166 -10.57 1.21 12.19
C SER A 166 -11.15 1.56 13.57
N ARG A 167 -12.36 1.10 13.86
CA ARG A 167 -12.98 1.23 15.20
C ARG A 167 -12.28 0.34 16.22
N GLN A 168 -12.06 -0.93 15.88
CA GLN A 168 -11.50 -1.92 16.79
C GLN A 168 -10.00 -1.74 17.04
N TYR A 169 -9.24 -1.36 16.02
CA TYR A 169 -7.79 -1.24 16.04
C TYR A 169 -7.33 0.21 15.86
N ASN A 170 -7.95 1.12 16.61
CA ASN A 170 -7.72 2.56 16.51
C ASN A 170 -6.31 2.96 17.00
N ILE A 171 -5.44 3.35 16.06
CA ILE A 171 -4.05 3.72 16.37
C ILE A 171 -3.95 5.00 17.21
N THR A 172 -4.84 5.97 17.02
CA THR A 172 -4.87 7.19 17.84
C THR A 172 -5.00 6.84 19.32
N ASN A 173 -5.94 5.95 19.67
CA ASN A 173 -6.19 5.54 21.05
C ASN A 173 -5.01 4.77 21.65
N VAL A 174 -4.39 3.89 20.86
CA VAL A 174 -3.22 3.12 21.29
C VAL A 174 -2.05 4.03 21.60
N LEU A 175 -1.71 4.94 20.68
CA LEU A 175 -0.59 5.85 20.87
C LEU A 175 -0.84 6.81 22.04
N ASN A 176 -2.05 7.38 22.14
CA ASN A 176 -2.42 8.25 23.27
C ASN A 176 -2.31 7.53 24.62
N SER A 177 -2.75 6.27 24.71
CA SER A 177 -2.66 5.48 25.95
C SER A 177 -1.21 5.19 26.37
N ALA A 178 -0.28 5.20 25.41
CA ALA A 178 1.16 5.10 25.65
C ALA A 178 1.86 6.45 25.85
N GLY A 179 1.11 7.57 25.89
CA GLY A 179 1.68 8.92 26.00
C GLY A 179 2.34 9.44 24.72
N ILE A 180 2.09 8.79 23.57
CA ILE A 180 2.59 9.16 22.25
C ILE A 180 1.55 10.02 21.54
N THR A 181 1.68 11.33 21.69
CA THR A 181 0.78 12.35 21.11
C THR A 181 1.47 13.14 19.99
N PRO A 182 0.70 13.74 19.05
CA PRO A 182 1.24 14.65 18.04
C PRO A 182 2.01 15.84 18.63
N GLY A 183 2.90 16.43 17.84
CA GLY A 183 3.74 17.59 18.18
C GLY A 183 5.05 17.24 18.89
N ARG A 184 5.47 15.97 18.85
CA ARG A 184 6.65 15.48 19.56
C ARG A 184 7.46 14.50 18.72
N ILE A 185 8.66 14.22 19.21
CA ILE A 185 9.64 13.33 18.60
C ILE A 185 9.74 12.07 19.46
N TYR A 186 9.74 10.89 18.82
CA TYR A 186 9.76 9.60 19.49
C TYR A 186 10.82 8.67 18.91
N ASN A 187 11.22 7.68 19.69
CA ASN A 187 11.93 6.53 19.16
C ASN A 187 10.94 5.61 18.43
N VAL A 188 11.28 5.16 17.22
CA VAL A 188 10.46 4.21 16.45
C VAL A 188 10.16 2.94 17.26
N SER A 189 11.12 2.47 18.07
CA SER A 189 10.94 1.33 18.96
C SER A 189 9.87 1.54 20.03
N ALA A 190 9.68 2.77 20.52
CA ALA A 190 8.63 3.09 21.48
C ALA A 190 7.24 3.05 20.84
N VAL A 191 7.11 3.59 19.62
CA VAL A 191 5.87 3.51 18.82
C VAL A 191 5.53 2.05 18.53
N TRP A 192 6.52 1.27 18.07
CA TRP A 192 6.35 -0.15 17.81
C TRP A 192 5.94 -0.94 19.06
N ALA A 193 6.60 -0.69 20.20
CA ALA A 193 6.31 -1.36 21.46
C ALA A 193 4.90 -1.05 21.96
N ALA A 194 4.43 0.20 21.84
CA ALA A 194 3.07 0.59 22.23
C ALA A 194 2.01 -0.20 21.45
N VAL A 195 2.18 -0.32 20.13
CA VAL A 195 1.23 -1.05 19.27
C VAL A 195 1.32 -2.56 19.52
N LYS A 196 2.52 -3.11 19.70
CA LYS A 196 2.69 -4.52 20.09
C LYS A 196 2.05 -4.83 21.45
N GLN A 197 2.20 -3.95 22.43
CA GLN A 197 1.62 -4.13 23.75
C GLN A 197 0.09 -4.12 23.69
N ALA A 198 -0.50 -3.26 22.86
CA ALA A 198 -1.95 -3.16 22.72
C ALA A 198 -2.57 -4.40 22.05
N TYR A 199 -1.90 -4.98 21.06
CA TYR A 199 -2.51 -6.02 20.22
C TYR A 199 -1.82 -7.39 20.26
N GLY A 200 -0.72 -7.54 21.00
CA GLY A 200 -0.03 -8.81 21.23
C GLY A 200 0.72 -9.38 20.03
N LYS A 201 0.73 -8.69 18.89
CA LYS A 201 1.39 -9.09 17.64
C LYS A 201 2.31 -8.01 17.11
N ASN A 202 3.31 -8.41 16.34
CA ASN A 202 4.30 -7.50 15.77
C ASN A 202 3.68 -6.62 14.67
N PRO A 203 3.58 -5.29 14.86
CA PRO A 203 3.16 -4.38 13.81
C PRO A 203 4.33 -4.03 12.87
N HIS A 204 4.00 -3.31 11.80
CA HIS A 204 5.00 -2.63 10.96
C HIS A 204 4.79 -1.11 10.99
N ILE A 205 5.85 -0.36 11.30
CA ILE A 205 5.87 1.10 11.39
C ILE A 205 6.53 1.68 10.15
N ALA A 206 5.78 2.47 9.37
CA ALA A 206 6.31 3.14 8.20
C ALA A 206 6.63 4.61 8.47
N CYS A 207 7.73 5.11 7.92
CA CYS A 207 8.14 6.50 7.99
C CYS A 207 8.39 7.11 6.61
N PHE A 208 8.19 8.41 6.55
CA PHE A 208 8.64 9.26 5.46
C PHE A 208 9.92 9.99 5.90
N THR A 209 10.88 10.20 5.00
CA THR A 209 12.05 11.03 5.28
C THR A 209 12.08 12.16 4.28
N ASP A 210 12.02 13.39 4.78
CA ASP A 210 12.04 14.58 3.94
C ASP A 210 13.40 14.70 3.23
N SER A 211 13.38 14.88 1.91
CA SER A 211 14.62 14.83 1.12
C SER A 211 15.54 16.03 1.35
N ILE A 212 15.04 17.14 1.90
CA ILE A 212 15.78 18.38 2.11
C ILE A 212 16.34 18.41 3.54
N THR A 213 15.44 18.42 4.52
CA THR A 213 15.73 18.53 5.96
C THR A 213 16.28 17.25 6.56
N LYS A 214 16.04 16.10 5.90
CA LYS A 214 16.34 14.74 6.42
C LYS A 214 15.56 14.37 7.67
N ALA A 215 14.56 15.16 8.07
CA ALA A 215 13.65 14.82 9.14
C ALA A 215 12.84 13.56 8.78
N SER A 216 12.63 12.68 9.76
CA SER A 216 11.83 11.47 9.60
C SER A 216 10.47 11.67 10.26
N TYR A 217 9.40 11.33 9.56
CA TYR A 217 8.01 11.53 9.99
C TYR A 217 7.27 10.20 10.04
N LEU A 218 6.51 10.00 11.10
CA LEU A 218 5.70 8.80 11.31
C LEU A 218 4.56 8.81 10.29
N LEU A 219 4.56 7.86 9.35
CA LEU A 219 3.72 7.89 8.16
C LEU A 219 2.55 6.91 8.24
N GLU A 220 2.83 5.63 8.45
CA GLU A 220 1.83 4.57 8.50
C GLU A 220 2.09 3.62 9.67
N ILE A 221 1.04 3.02 10.20
CA ILE A 221 1.12 1.88 11.11
C ILE A 221 0.27 0.77 10.51
N ARG A 222 0.88 -0.41 10.38
CA ARG A 222 0.30 -1.57 9.73
C ARG A 222 0.11 -2.70 10.73
N ILE A 223 -1.09 -3.27 10.73
CA ILE A 223 -1.49 -4.43 11.53
C ILE A 223 -1.84 -5.55 10.57
N CYS A 224 -1.42 -6.78 10.88
CA CYS A 224 -1.61 -7.92 9.99
C CYS A 224 -2.69 -8.87 10.49
N PHE A 225 -3.46 -9.42 9.55
CA PHE A 225 -4.54 -10.35 9.85
C PHE A 225 -4.46 -11.61 8.99
N SER A 226 -4.79 -12.75 9.58
CA SER A 226 -5.00 -13.99 8.85
C SER A 226 -6.20 -13.87 7.90
N LYS A 227 -6.38 -14.88 7.04
CA LYS A 227 -7.55 -15.00 6.16
C LYS A 227 -8.88 -15.11 6.90
N THR A 228 -8.84 -15.45 8.19
CA THR A 228 -9.99 -15.56 9.10
C THR A 228 -10.12 -14.34 10.01
N PHE A 229 -9.40 -13.25 9.73
CA PHE A 229 -9.42 -11.99 10.46
C PHE A 229 -8.87 -12.05 11.90
N GLU A 230 -8.08 -13.07 12.21
CA GLU A 230 -7.33 -13.12 13.46
C GLU A 230 -6.06 -12.28 13.32
N ILE A 231 -5.71 -11.53 14.36
CA ILE A 231 -4.47 -10.75 14.34
C ILE A 231 -3.25 -11.68 14.32
N VAL A 232 -2.32 -11.40 13.41
CA VAL A 232 -1.07 -12.14 13.24
C VAL A 232 0.11 -11.19 13.17
N ASP A 233 1.30 -11.75 13.30
CA ASP A 233 2.54 -11.00 13.19
C ASP A 233 2.77 -10.53 11.74
N CYS A 234 3.23 -9.30 11.56
CA CYS A 234 3.58 -8.74 10.25
C CYS A 234 4.97 -9.19 9.74
N ASP A 235 5.65 -10.10 10.43
CA ASP A 235 6.96 -10.60 10.02
C ASP A 235 6.90 -11.19 8.60
N GLY A 236 7.90 -10.85 7.76
CA GLY A 236 7.99 -11.36 6.39
C GLY A 236 7.25 -10.56 5.32
N ILE A 237 6.49 -9.50 5.67
CA ILE A 237 5.95 -8.59 4.65
C ILE A 237 7.08 -7.82 3.96
N LYS A 238 6.98 -7.63 2.64
CA LYS A 238 7.88 -6.74 1.90
C LYS A 238 7.24 -5.39 1.69
N TYR A 239 8.09 -4.36 1.66
CA TYR A 239 7.68 -2.99 1.44
C TYR A 239 8.64 -2.30 0.48
N ARG A 240 8.15 -1.22 -0.15
CA ARG A 240 8.97 -0.37 -1.00
C ARG A 240 9.70 0.64 -0.13
N THR A 241 11.00 0.44 0.02
CA THR A 241 11.93 1.42 0.61
C THR A 241 12.29 2.50 -0.40
N ARG A 242 12.45 3.73 0.11
CA ARG A 242 12.94 4.92 -0.59
C ARG A 242 12.11 5.31 -1.82
N TRP A 243 11.50 6.48 -1.73
CA TRP A 243 11.10 7.23 -2.91
C TRP A 243 12.11 8.36 -3.14
N ASP A 244 13.33 8.00 -3.52
CA ASP A 244 14.29 8.99 -4.04
C ASP A 244 13.86 9.32 -5.47
N HIS A 245 13.55 10.58 -5.77
CA HIS A 245 13.21 11.02 -7.13
C HIS A 245 14.29 10.69 -8.18
N ARG A 246 15.53 10.38 -7.73
CA ARG A 246 16.66 9.98 -8.59
C ARG A 246 16.86 8.47 -8.72
N ARG A 247 16.18 7.62 -7.94
CA ARG A 247 16.37 6.15 -7.97
C ARG A 247 15.04 5.40 -7.90
N LYS A 248 14.93 4.29 -8.64
CA LYS A 248 13.75 3.42 -8.57
C LYS A 248 13.55 2.90 -7.13
N PRO A 249 12.31 2.82 -6.62
CA PRO A 249 12.04 2.28 -5.29
C PRO A 249 12.64 0.88 -5.13
N THR A 250 13.39 0.67 -4.05
CA THR A 250 14.00 -0.63 -3.73
C THR A 250 13.06 -1.44 -2.86
N VAL A 251 13.02 -2.75 -3.07
CA VAL A 251 12.21 -3.65 -2.24
C VAL A 251 13.06 -4.15 -1.09
N SER A 252 12.63 -3.93 0.14
CA SER A 252 13.29 -4.46 1.33
C SER A 252 12.46 -5.55 1.98
N SER A 253 13.15 -6.47 2.64
CA SER A 253 12.60 -7.46 3.56
C SER A 253 13.18 -7.18 4.93
N GLY A 254 12.36 -7.08 5.97
CA GLY A 254 12.90 -7.10 7.33
C GLY A 254 12.18 -6.22 8.34
N ASN A 255 12.02 -6.86 9.51
CA ASN A 255 11.71 -6.41 10.86
C ASN A 255 11.07 -5.04 11.01
N PHE A 256 9.77 -5.10 11.31
CA PHE A 256 9.01 -4.13 12.10
C PHE A 256 8.89 -2.70 11.59
N THR A 257 9.73 -2.26 10.64
CA THR A 257 9.74 -0.86 10.21
C THR A 257 10.51 -0.62 8.91
N ASP A 258 10.08 0.40 8.15
CA ASP A 258 10.85 1.00 7.05
C ASP A 258 11.52 2.34 7.43
N CYS A 259 11.38 2.75 8.69
CA CYS A 259 12.01 3.92 9.27
C CYS A 259 13.53 3.75 9.35
N VAL A 260 14.26 4.86 9.32
CA VAL A 260 15.72 4.84 9.43
C VAL A 260 16.12 4.33 10.83
N PRO A 261 16.95 3.28 10.94
CA PRO A 261 17.35 2.75 12.24
C PRO A 261 18.06 3.80 13.09
N ASN A 262 17.74 3.83 14.39
CA ASN A 262 18.30 4.76 15.39
C ASN A 262 18.06 6.25 15.10
N GLN A 263 17.28 6.59 14.07
CA GLN A 263 16.81 7.95 13.84
C GLN A 263 15.47 8.14 14.57
N PRO A 264 15.30 9.21 15.36
CA PRO A 264 14.02 9.51 15.95
C PRO A 264 13.01 9.92 14.87
N VAL A 265 11.73 9.72 15.16
CA VAL A 265 10.62 10.02 14.25
C VAL A 265 9.74 11.12 14.82
N GLU A 266 9.44 12.11 13.99
CA GLU A 266 8.48 13.16 14.30
C GLU A 266 7.06 12.65 14.13
N TYR A 267 6.21 12.89 15.12
CA TYR A 267 4.77 12.71 15.03
C TYR A 267 4.13 14.11 14.92
N PRO A 268 3.97 14.68 13.70
CA PRO A 268 3.64 16.09 13.52
C PRO A 268 2.19 16.40 13.90
N ILE A 269 1.94 17.64 14.35
CA ILE A 269 0.58 18.16 14.50
C ILE A 269 -0.11 18.27 13.13
N THR A 270 -1.43 18.17 13.12
CA THR A 270 -2.24 18.17 11.89
C THR A 270 -2.82 19.53 11.54
N SER A 271 -2.70 20.53 12.41
CA SER A 271 -3.07 21.91 12.11
C SER A 271 -2.43 22.93 13.08
N PRO A 272 -1.89 24.06 12.59
CA PRO A 272 -1.53 24.27 11.18
C PRO A 272 -0.53 23.19 10.77
N PHE A 273 -0.62 22.73 9.52
CA PHE A 273 0.47 21.93 8.96
C PHE A 273 1.74 22.75 9.16
N PRO A 274 2.75 22.25 9.88
CA PRO A 274 3.95 23.04 10.08
C PRO A 274 4.45 23.41 8.68
N PRO A 275 4.70 24.71 8.39
CA PRO A 275 5.37 25.04 7.15
C PRO A 275 6.65 24.20 7.09
N PRO A 276 7.05 23.69 5.92
CA PRO A 276 8.37 23.09 5.77
C PRO A 276 9.35 24.04 6.43
N GLN A 277 9.97 23.63 7.55
CA GLN A 277 10.92 24.49 8.22
C GLN A 277 11.97 24.82 7.15
N PRO A 278 12.13 26.08 6.73
CA PRO A 278 13.17 26.39 5.78
C PRO A 278 14.47 25.92 6.43
N ALA A 279 15.19 25.05 5.72
CA ALA A 279 16.58 24.78 6.05
C ALA A 279 17.29 26.12 5.89
N TYR A 280 17.36 26.90 6.97
CA TYR A 280 18.10 28.15 6.95
C TYR A 280 19.53 27.78 6.57
N PRO A 281 20.05 28.32 5.45
CA PRO A 281 21.47 28.26 5.18
C PRO A 281 22.18 28.77 6.45
N LYS A 282 23.22 28.07 6.91
CA LYS A 282 24.00 28.51 8.08
C LYS A 282 24.49 29.97 7.96
N GLU A 283 24.56 30.48 6.74
CA GLU A 283 24.96 31.84 6.39
C GLU A 283 23.91 32.89 6.82
N ASP A 284 22.61 32.56 6.79
CA ASP A 284 21.54 33.52 7.15
C ASP A 284 21.35 33.66 8.67
N ILE A 285 21.74 32.65 9.46
CA ILE A 285 21.73 32.71 10.92
C ILE A 285 22.69 33.80 11.42
N PHE A 286 23.87 33.91 10.79
CA PHE A 286 24.84 34.94 11.14
C PHE A 286 24.30 36.35 10.85
N ILE A 287 23.64 36.55 9.72
CA ILE A 287 23.03 37.84 9.37
C ILE A 287 21.90 38.19 10.34
N LEU A 288 21.05 37.24 10.71
CA LEU A 288 19.96 37.45 11.66
C LEU A 288 20.48 37.76 13.09
N ASP A 289 21.56 37.12 13.53
CA ASP A 289 22.18 37.42 14.83
C ASP A 289 22.88 38.79 14.84
N VAL A 290 23.53 39.18 13.74
CA VAL A 290 24.09 40.53 13.57
C VAL A 290 22.98 41.59 13.59
N LEU A 291 21.88 41.37 12.87
CA LEU A 291 20.75 42.30 12.84
C LEU A 291 20.08 42.45 14.22
N LYS A 292 19.90 41.34 14.96
CA LYS A 292 19.39 41.37 16.34
C LYS A 292 20.34 42.11 17.28
N THR A 293 21.65 41.94 17.11
CA THR A 293 22.66 42.64 17.91
C THR A 293 22.65 44.15 17.63
N ILE A 294 22.55 44.55 16.37
CA ILE A 294 22.43 45.97 15.98
C ILE A 294 21.13 46.57 16.53
N GLN A 295 20.01 45.84 16.47
CA GLN A 295 18.74 46.27 17.06
C GLN A 295 18.88 46.46 18.57
N PHE A 296 19.48 45.49 19.28
CA PHE A 296 19.69 45.60 20.72
C PHE A 296 20.58 46.79 21.10
N LEU A 297 21.64 47.06 20.33
CA LEU A 297 22.51 48.21 20.56
C LEU A 297 21.81 49.55 20.29
N GLY A 298 20.96 49.63 19.26
CA GLY A 298 20.17 50.85 18.98
C GLY A 298 19.17 51.19 20.08
N TRP A 299 18.60 50.18 20.76
CA TRP A 299 17.74 50.37 21.93
C TRP A 299 18.52 50.75 23.20
N ALA A 300 19.79 50.34 23.31
CA ALA A 300 20.63 50.65 24.47
C ALA A 300 21.26 52.05 24.42
N THR A 301 21.25 52.70 23.26
CA THR A 301 21.83 54.05 23.05
C THR A 301 20.78 55.13 22.78
N SER A 302 19.49 54.83 22.97
CA SER A 302 18.37 55.77 22.83
C SER A 302 17.73 56.08 24.18
#